data_AF-J8FB10-F1
#
_entry.id   AF-J8FB10-F1
#
_cell.length_a   1.000
_cell.length_b   1.000
_cell.length_c   1.000
_cell.angle_alpha   90.00
_cell.angle_beta   90.00
_cell.angle_gamma   90.00
#
_symmetry.space_group_name_H-M   'P 1'
#
loop_
_entity.id
_entity.type
_entity.pdbx_description
1 polymer ?
#
loop_
_entity_poly.entity_id
_entity_poly.type
_entity_poly.pdbx_seq_one_letter_code
_entity_poly.pdbx_strand_id
1 'polypeptide(L)'
;MKKNTLLKVGLCVSLLGATPFVSTISSVQAEQKVEQKVIKNETGTISISQLNKNVWVHTELGYFNGEAVPSNGLVLTTSKGLVLVDSSWDDKLTKELIEMVEKNFRSA
;
A
#
# COMPACT_ATOMS: atom_id res chain seq x y z
N MET A 1 39.65 -18.92 -22.97
CA MET A 1 38.48 -19.25 -22.10
C MET A 1 37.56 -18.04 -22.11
N LYS A 2 36.24 -18.05 -22.38
CA LYS A 2 35.20 -19.05 -22.64
C LYS A 2 34.10 -18.34 -23.46
N LYS A 3 33.87 -18.85 -24.69
CA LYS A 3 32.59 -19.10 -25.41
C LYS A 3 31.51 -18.01 -25.47
N ASN A 4 31.40 -17.38 -26.65
CA ASN A 4 30.21 -16.66 -27.10
C ASN A 4 29.16 -17.68 -27.56
N THR A 5 27.97 -17.65 -26.95
CA THR A 5 26.89 -18.58 -27.28
C THR A 5 26.13 -18.09 -28.50
N LEU A 6 26.31 -18.80 -29.61
CA LEU A 6 25.54 -18.69 -30.86
C LEU A 6 24.07 -19.08 -30.62
N LEU A 7 23.16 -18.17 -30.96
CA LEU A 7 21.72 -18.44 -31.03
C LEU A 7 21.44 -19.30 -32.28
N LYS A 8 21.01 -20.56 -32.09
CA LYS A 8 20.50 -21.39 -33.19
C LYS A 8 18.99 -21.19 -33.31
N VAL A 9 18.57 -20.41 -34.30
CA VAL A 9 17.17 -20.40 -34.75
C VAL A 9 16.98 -21.61 -35.66
N GLY A 10 16.38 -22.67 -35.11
CA GLY A 10 15.98 -23.85 -35.87
C GLY A 10 14.58 -23.67 -36.43
N LEU A 11 14.50 -23.52 -37.75
CA LEU A 11 13.28 -23.63 -38.55
C LEU A 11 12.90 -25.12 -38.69
N CYS A 12 11.76 -25.53 -38.16
CA CYS A 12 11.11 -26.80 -38.53
C CYS A 12 9.62 -26.56 -38.79
N VAL A 13 9.26 -26.57 -40.07
CA VAL A 13 7.88 -26.65 -40.57
C VAL A 13 7.47 -28.12 -40.65
N SER A 14 6.16 -28.33 -40.53
CA SER A 14 5.34 -29.49 -40.89
C SER A 14 4.99 -30.48 -39.77
N LEU A 15 3.70 -30.55 -39.43
CA LEU A 15 2.80 -31.67 -39.78
C LEU A 15 1.38 -31.37 -39.25
N LEU A 16 0.38 -31.57 -40.12
CA LEU A 16 -1.05 -31.48 -39.81
C LEU A 16 -1.40 -32.42 -38.65
N GLY A 17 -2.06 -31.88 -37.63
CA GLY A 17 -2.78 -32.62 -36.61
C GLY A 17 -3.60 -31.62 -35.80
N ALA A 18 -4.93 -31.75 -35.81
CA ALA A 18 -5.81 -30.90 -35.03
C ALA A 18 -5.56 -31.15 -33.53
N THR A 19 -4.72 -30.32 -32.92
CA THR A 19 -4.64 -30.20 -31.47
C THR A 19 -5.46 -28.97 -31.08
N PRO A 20 -6.36 -29.06 -30.09
CA PRO A 20 -6.96 -27.86 -29.55
C PRO A 20 -5.81 -27.04 -28.97
N PHE A 21 -5.55 -25.86 -29.55
CA PHE A 21 -4.77 -24.82 -28.90
C PHE A 21 -5.55 -24.44 -27.64
N VAL A 22 -5.35 -25.21 -26.58
CA VAL A 22 -5.66 -24.75 -25.23
C VAL A 22 -4.62 -23.68 -24.97
N SER A 23 -4.97 -22.44 -25.31
CA SER A 23 -4.32 -21.28 -24.73
C SER A 23 -4.58 -21.35 -23.24
N THR A 24 -3.71 -22.04 -22.50
CA THR A 24 -3.57 -21.80 -21.07
C THR A 24 -3.08 -20.36 -20.98
N ILE A 25 -4.03 -19.44 -20.86
CA ILE A 25 -3.76 -18.10 -20.39
C ILE A 25 -3.21 -18.33 -18.99
N SER A 26 -1.89 -18.35 -18.83
CA SER A 26 -1.30 -18.27 -17.50
C SER A 26 -1.83 -16.99 -16.91
N SER A 27 -2.71 -17.11 -15.93
CA SER A 27 -3.11 -15.98 -15.11
C SER A 27 -1.85 -15.52 -14.40
N VAL A 28 -1.19 -14.48 -14.93
CA VAL A 28 -0.10 -13.79 -14.24
C VAL A 28 -0.75 -13.05 -13.06
N GLN A 29 -1.05 -13.81 -12.01
CA GLN A 29 -1.28 -13.27 -10.67
C GLN A 29 0.11 -13.00 -10.08
N ALA A 30 0.68 -11.87 -10.46
CA ALA A 30 1.61 -11.19 -9.56
C ALA A 30 0.84 -10.00 -8.95
N GLU A 31 -0.24 -10.28 -8.22
CA GLU A 31 -0.65 -9.37 -7.16
C GLU A 31 0.45 -9.43 -6.11
N GLN A 32 1.41 -8.50 -6.18
CA GLN A 32 2.20 -8.21 -5.00
C GLN A 32 1.22 -7.71 -3.95
N LYS A 33 0.82 -8.60 -3.04
CA LYS A 33 0.20 -8.25 -1.78
C LYS A 33 1.21 -7.40 -1.02
N VAL A 34 1.19 -6.09 -1.23
CA VAL A 34 1.92 -5.15 -0.41
C VAL A 34 1.25 -5.22 0.96
N GLU A 35 1.88 -5.91 1.91
CA GLU A 35 1.45 -5.85 3.30
C GLU A 35 1.67 -4.43 3.80
N GLN A 36 0.64 -3.59 3.65
CA GLN A 36 0.66 -2.24 4.17
C GLN A 36 0.62 -2.32 5.69
N LYS A 37 1.66 -1.77 6.34
CA LYS A 37 1.70 -1.64 7.78
C LYS A 37 0.60 -0.68 8.21
N VAL A 38 -0.32 -1.16 9.04
CA VAL A 38 -1.42 -0.38 9.62
C VAL A 38 -1.27 -0.37 11.14
N ILE A 39 -1.35 0.82 11.72
CA ILE A 39 -1.33 1.05 13.17
C ILE A 39 -2.71 1.60 13.54
N LYS A 40 -3.34 1.07 14.60
CA LYS A 40 -4.64 1.53 15.08
C LYS A 40 -4.55 1.96 16.55
N ASN A 41 -5.38 2.90 16.97
CA ASN A 41 -5.60 3.16 18.38
C ASN A 41 -6.42 2.01 19.02
N GLU A 42 -6.61 2.04 20.34
CA GLU A 42 -7.26 0.96 21.09
C GLU A 42 -8.70 0.72 20.66
N THR A 43 -9.44 1.79 20.33
CA THR A 43 -10.84 1.72 19.91
C THR A 43 -11.00 1.42 18.41
N GLY A 44 -9.93 1.52 17.62
CA GLY A 44 -9.95 1.40 16.17
C GLY A 44 -10.56 2.60 15.43
N THR A 45 -10.87 3.70 16.11
CA THR A 45 -11.42 4.92 15.50
C THR A 45 -10.38 5.74 14.76
N ILE A 46 -9.09 5.57 15.05
CA ILE A 46 -7.96 6.20 14.36
C ILE A 46 -7.06 5.09 13.80
N SER A 47 -6.70 5.21 12.53
CA SER A 47 -5.74 4.30 11.91
C SER A 47 -4.73 5.06 11.06
N ILE A 48 -3.48 4.56 11.02
CA ILE A 48 -2.39 5.12 10.23
C ILE A 48 -1.84 4.01 9.34
N SER A 49 -1.93 4.18 8.03
CA SER A 49 -1.60 3.16 7.03
C SER A 49 -0.43 3.60 6.15
N GLN A 50 0.58 2.75 6.00
CA GLN A 50 1.78 3.07 5.25
C GLN A 50 1.50 3.09 3.74
N LEU A 51 1.87 4.19 3.07
CA LEU A 51 1.95 4.25 1.61
C LEU A 51 3.38 3.99 1.13
N ASN A 52 4.36 4.63 1.78
CA ASN A 52 5.78 4.39 1.52
C ASN A 52 6.61 4.66 2.78
N LYS A 53 7.94 4.73 2.65
CA LYS A 53 8.85 4.94 3.79
C LYS A 53 8.48 6.18 4.63
N ASN A 54 8.08 7.26 3.98
CA ASN A 54 7.91 8.58 4.62
C ASN A 54 6.47 9.13 4.56
N VAL A 55 5.55 8.42 3.93
CA VAL A 55 4.17 8.88 3.69
C VAL A 55 3.20 7.84 4.20
N TRP A 56 2.25 8.32 5.00
CA TRP A 56 1.20 7.52 5.61
C TRP A 56 -0.14 8.24 5.44
N VAL A 57 -1.21 7.46 5.34
CA VAL A 57 -2.59 7.98 5.45
C VAL A 57 -2.99 7.85 6.90
N HIS A 58 -3.53 8.91 7.50
CA HIS A 58 -4.32 8.78 8.72
C HIS A 58 -5.80 8.78 8.35
N THR A 59 -6.58 7.94 9.02
CA THR A 59 -8.03 7.83 8.83
C THR A 59 -8.70 7.81 10.18
N GLU A 60 -9.65 8.73 10.39
CA GLU A 60 -10.45 8.79 11.61
C GLU A 60 -11.95 8.68 11.34
N LEU A 61 -12.65 8.03 12.27
CA LEU A 61 -14.11 7.96 12.27
C LEU A 61 -14.69 9.10 13.11
N GLY A 62 -15.32 10.07 12.44
CA GLY A 62 -16.20 11.05 13.08
C GLY A 62 -17.65 10.56 13.06
N TYR A 63 -18.52 11.20 13.84
CA TYR A 63 -19.95 10.89 13.83
C TYR A 63 -20.74 12.09 13.33
N PHE A 64 -21.44 11.91 12.22
CA PHE A 64 -22.32 12.93 11.64
C PHE A 64 -23.71 12.32 11.50
N ASN A 65 -24.72 12.96 12.10
CA ASN A 65 -26.10 12.45 12.16
C ASN A 65 -26.22 11.01 12.70
N GLY A 66 -25.34 10.64 13.64
CA GLY A 66 -25.33 9.30 14.26
C GLY A 66 -24.63 8.22 13.44
N GLU A 67 -24.14 8.54 12.24
CA GLU A 67 -23.40 7.61 11.39
C GLU A 67 -21.89 7.86 11.50
N ALA A 68 -21.11 6.77 11.52
CA ALA A 68 -19.66 6.85 11.49
C ALA A 68 -19.17 7.17 10.06
N VAL A 69 -18.45 8.27 9.91
CA VAL A 69 -17.94 8.76 8.62
C VAL A 69 -16.41 8.82 8.68
N PRO A 70 -15.70 8.08 7.80
CA PRO A 70 -14.24 8.15 7.74
C PRO A 70 -13.79 9.45 7.07
N SER A 71 -12.76 10.08 7.63
CA SER A 71 -12.00 11.16 6.98
C SER A 71 -10.55 10.75 6.85
N ASN A 72 -9.93 11.05 5.71
CA ASN A 72 -8.53 10.73 5.42
C ASN A 72 -7.70 12.01 5.37
N GLY A 73 -6.49 11.95 5.91
CA GLY A 73 -5.44 12.93 5.68
C GLY A 73 -4.07 12.24 5.55
N LEU A 74 -2.98 13.01 5.63
CA LEU A 74 -1.62 12.45 5.50
C LEU A 74 -0.75 12.75 6.71
N VAL A 75 0.11 11.79 7.04
CA VAL A 75 1.27 11.98 7.90
C VAL A 75 2.53 11.88 7.05
N LEU A 76 3.32 12.96 7.06
CA LEU A 76 4.62 13.01 6.41
C LEU A 76 5.70 12.96 7.48
N THR A 77 6.56 11.95 7.43
CA THR A 77 7.75 11.88 8.28
C THR A 77 8.91 12.57 7.55
N THR A 78 9.36 13.70 8.06
CA THR A 78 10.47 14.47 7.49
C THR A 78 11.66 14.50 8.43
N SER A 79 12.84 14.87 7.92
CA SER A 79 14.04 15.02 8.76
C SER A 79 13.98 16.15 9.79
N LYS A 80 12.96 17.02 9.74
CA LYS A 80 12.78 18.14 10.66
C LYS A 80 11.55 18.00 11.56
N GLY A 81 10.82 16.90 11.43
CA GLY A 81 9.60 16.65 12.20
C GLY A 81 8.48 16.04 11.36
N LEU A 82 7.33 15.91 12.00
CA LEU A 82 6.11 15.36 11.41
C LEU A 82 5.27 16.50 10.83
N VAL A 83 4.69 16.28 9.66
CA VAL A 83 3.70 17.18 9.07
C VAL A 83 2.40 16.43 8.87
N LEU A 84 1.30 17.03 9.32
CA LEU A 84 -0.05 16.56 9.04
C LEU A 84 -0.62 17.36 7.88
N VAL A 85 -1.27 16.66 6.95
CA VAL A 85 -2.18 17.26 5.96
C VAL A 85 -3.58 16.93 6.42
N ASP A 86 -4.36 17.97 6.68
CA ASP A 86 -5.68 17.96 7.33
C ASP A 86 -5.66 17.54 8.82
N SER A 87 -6.52 18.18 9.61
CA SER A 87 -6.83 17.76 10.98
C SER A 87 -7.98 16.75 10.99
N SER A 88 -8.31 16.22 12.16
CA SER A 88 -9.47 15.35 12.30
C SER A 88 -10.77 16.13 12.50
N TRP A 89 -11.88 15.41 12.72
CA TRP A 89 -13.23 15.96 12.86
C TRP A 89 -13.40 16.95 14.01
N ASP A 90 -12.65 16.76 15.10
CA ASP A 90 -12.67 17.63 16.28
C ASP A 90 -11.29 17.68 16.97
N ASP A 91 -11.18 18.54 17.98
CA ASP A 91 -9.94 18.75 18.73
C ASP A 91 -9.50 17.51 19.51
N LYS A 92 -10.44 16.68 19.98
CA LYS A 92 -10.14 15.48 20.76
C LYS A 92 -9.48 14.44 19.87
N LEU A 93 -10.09 14.16 18.71
CA LEU A 93 -9.55 13.23 17.71
C LEU A 93 -8.22 13.75 17.15
N THR A 94 -8.11 15.06 16.91
CA THR A 94 -6.85 15.66 16.44
C THR A 94 -5.74 15.51 17.48
N LYS A 95 -6.03 15.73 18.77
CA LYS A 95 -5.05 15.52 19.84
C LYS A 95 -4.62 14.07 19.96
N GLU A 96 -5.56 13.13 19.91
CA GLU A 96 -5.26 11.70 19.95
C GLU A 96 -4.44 11.24 18.74
N LEU A 97 -4.75 11.75 17.54
CA LEU A 97 -3.96 11.54 16.33
C LEU A 97 -2.52 12.05 16.50
N ILE A 98 -2.34 13.26 17.03
CA ILE A 98 -1.01 13.85 17.29
C ILE A 98 -0.21 12.96 18.25
N GLU A 99 -0.79 12.58 19.38
CA GLU A 99 -0.14 11.71 20.37
C GLU A 99 0.25 10.36 19.75
N MET A 100 -0.63 9.80 18.91
CA MET A 100 -0.38 8.54 18.21
C MET A 100 0.75 8.66 17.18
N VAL A 101 0.79 9.71 16.35
CA VAL A 101 1.87 9.88 15.36
C VAL A 101 3.20 10.18 16.05
N GLU A 102 3.22 10.99 17.10
CA GLU A 102 4.44 11.26 17.86
C GLU A 102 4.99 9.99 18.51
N LYS A 103 4.14 9.19 19.14
CA LYS A 103 4.53 7.92 19.76
C LYS A 103 5.15 6.95 18.75
N ASN A 104 4.67 6.93 17.51
CA ASN A 104 5.11 5.98 16.50
C ASN A 104 6.30 6.47 15.65
N PHE A 105 6.51 7.79 15.53
CA PHE A 105 7.48 8.35 14.56
C PHE A 105 8.50 9.33 15.15
N ARG A 106 8.36 9.81 16.39
CA ARG A 106 9.26 10.84 16.98
C ARG A 106 10.64 10.30 17.40
N SER A 107 10.97 9.07 17.03
CA SER A 107 12.28 8.42 17.24
C SER A 107 13.05 8.17 15.94
N ALA A 108 12.55 8.65 14.79
CA ALA A 108 13.12 8.43 13.46
C ALA A 108 13.87 9.65 12.91
#